data_AF-A0A1F5MFF4-F1
#
_entry.id   AF-A0A1F5MFF4-F1
#
_cell.length_a   1.000
_cell.length_b   1.000
_cell.length_c   1.000
_cell.angle_alpha   90.00
_cell.angle_beta   90.00
_cell.angle_gamma   90.00
#
_symmetry.space_group_name_H-M   'P 1'
#
loop_
_entity.id
_entity.type
_entity.pdbx_description
1 polymer ?
#
loop_
_entity_poly.entity_id
_entity_poly.type
_entity_poly.pdbx_seq_one_letter_code
_entity_poly.pdbx_strand_id
1 'polypeptide(L)' 'MDKNLRAEKLKMWTENLKKLEDSLSAVMLKKGAAAQEGDLSENAAYTMAIEDSETIRVQINEVKKIIADLEKS' A
#
# COMPACT_ATOMS: atom_id res chain seq x y z
N MET A 1 17.75 8.24 -20.14
CA MET A 1 17.63 8.94 -18.85
C MET A 1 19.01 8.96 -18.20
N ASP A 2 19.41 10.05 -17.55
CA ASP A 2 20.68 10.09 -16.80
C ASP A 2 20.66 8.99 -15.71
N LYS A 3 21.78 8.28 -15.55
CA LYS A 3 21.91 7.19 -14.56
C LYS A 3 21.66 7.67 -13.14
N ASN A 4 22.08 8.89 -12.81
CA ASN A 4 21.90 9.47 -11.48
C ASN A 4 20.43 9.78 -11.21
N LEU A 5 19.75 10.41 -12.18
CA LEU A 5 18.33 10.71 -12.08
C LEU A 5 17.49 9.42 -11.95
N ARG A 6 17.91 8.33 -12.60
CA ARG A 6 17.22 7.04 -12.54
C ARG A 6 17.36 6.39 -11.16
N ALA A 7 18.57 6.40 -10.60
CA ALA A 7 18.81 5.91 -9.24
C ALA A 7 18.01 6.69 -8.20
N GLU A 8 17.93 8.02 -8.32
CA GLU A 8 17.12 8.86 -7.43
C GLU A 8 15.62 8.55 -7.51
N LYS A 9 15.08 8.40 -8.73
CA LYS A 9 13.67 8.02 -8.91
C LYS A 9 13.38 6.63 -8.34
N LEU A 10 14.26 5.65 -8.58
CA LEU A 10 14.11 4.31 -8.01
C LEU A 10 14.10 4.36 -6.48
N LYS A 11 15.02 5.11 -5.87
CA LYS A 11 15.05 5.29 -4.42
C LYS A 11 13.74 5.88 -3.89
N MET A 12 13.25 6.96 -4.52
CA MET A 12 12.01 7.62 -4.14
C MET A 12 10.80 6.67 -4.22
N TRP A 13 10.65 5.93 -5.32
CA TRP A 13 9.53 5.01 -5.51
C TRP A 13 9.60 3.80 -4.57
N THR A 14 10.81 3.29 -4.29
CA THR A 14 11.01 2.22 -3.30
C THR A 14 10.67 2.68 -1.88
N GLU A 15 11.05 3.91 -1.51
CA GLU A 15 10.64 4.50 -0.22
C GLU A 15 9.13 4.71 -0.15
N ASN A 16 8.49 5.14 -1.25
CA ASN A 16 7.04 5.27 -1.32
C ASN A 16 6.35 3.89 -1.18
N LEU A 17 6.88 2.86 -1.86
CA LEU A 17 6.36 1.50 -1.74
C LEU A 17 6.40 1.02 -0.29
N LYS A 18 7.53 1.22 0.40
CA LYS A 18 7.67 0.84 1.81
C LYS A 18 6.61 1.53 2.68
N LYS A 19 6.37 2.83 2.49
CA LYS A 19 5.33 3.57 3.24
C LYS A 19 3.92 3.02 3.00
N LEU A 20 3.61 2.63 1.77
CA LEU A 20 2.33 2.00 1.43
C LEU A 20 2.19 0.62 2.08
N GLU A 21 3.25 -0.18 2.09
CA GLU A 21 3.27 -1.49 2.77
C GLU A 21 3.11 -1.34 4.30
N ASP A 22 3.78 -0.37 4.91
CA ASP A 22 3.60 -0.03 6.33
C ASP A 22 2.15 0.43 6.62
N SER A 23 1.57 1.24 5.74
CA SER A 23 0.17 1.70 5.86
C SER A 23 -0.83 0.55 5.73
N LEU A 24 -0.61 -0.36 4.78
CA LEU A 24 -1.42 -1.57 4.63
C LEU A 24 -1.37 -2.42 5.89
N SER A 25 -0.17 -2.62 6.45
CA SER A 25 0.01 -3.36 7.70
C SER A 25 -0.80 -2.74 8.85
N ALA A 26 -0.75 -1.41 9.00
CA ALA A 26 -1.52 -0.70 10.01
C ALA A 26 -3.04 -0.85 9.81
N VAL A 27 -3.54 -0.77 8.58
CA VAL A 27 -4.98 -0.98 8.27
C VAL A 27 -5.39 -2.43 8.55
N MET A 28 -4.55 -3.42 8.23
CA MET A 28 -4.82 -4.83 8.53
C MET A 28 -4.90 -5.11 10.02
N LEU A 29 -4.04 -4.46 10.82
CA LEU A 29 -4.12 -4.55 12.29
C LEU A 29 -5.45 -3.98 12.81
N LYS A 30 -5.87 -2.81 12.32
CA LYS A 30 -7.17 -2.20 12.68
C LYS A 30 -8.34 -3.07 12.26
N LYS A 31 -8.29 -3.65 11.05
CA LYS A 31 -9.29 -4.60 10.57
C LYS A 31 -9.39 -5.81 11.49
N GLY A 32 -8.26 -6.37 11.91
CA GLY A 32 -8.21 -7.49 12.85
C GLY A 32 -8.79 -7.15 14.22
N ALA A 33 -8.53 -5.95 14.74
CA ALA A 33 -9.11 -5.47 16.00
C ALA A 33 -10.63 -5.28 15.88
N ALA A 34 -11.10 -4.60 14.83
CA ALA A 34 -12.53 -4.44 14.55
C ALA A 34 -13.23 -5.80 14.34
N ALA A 35 -12.50 -6.80 13.83
CA ALA A 35 -13.03 -8.14 13.65
C ALA A 35 -13.35 -8.87 14.96
N GLN A 36 -12.78 -8.42 16.07
CA GLN A 36 -13.00 -9.01 17.40
C GLN A 36 -14.20 -8.38 18.12
N GLU A 37 -14.74 -7.27 17.64
CA GLU A 37 -15.80 -6.51 18.34
C GLU A 37 -17.23 -7.04 18.11
N GLY A 38 -17.42 -8.11 17.33
CA GLY A 38 -18.72 -8.76 17.16
C GLY A 38 -19.20 -8.77 15.71
N ASP A 39 -20.44 -8.30 15.47
CA ASP A 39 -21.05 -8.38 14.13
C ASP A 39 -20.30 -7.50 13.11
N LEU A 40 -19.57 -8.17 12.23
CA LEU A 40 -18.69 -7.54 11.24
C LEU A 40 -19.45 -6.81 10.14
N SER A 41 -20.69 -7.21 9.90
CA SER A 41 -21.51 -6.67 8.81
C SER A 41 -22.05 -5.29 9.14
N GLU A 42 -22.29 -5.00 10.41
CA GLU A 42 -22.72 -3.69 10.91
C GLU A 42 -21.54 -2.83 11.41
N ASN A 43 -20.36 -3.43 11.56
CA ASN A 43 -19.17 -2.70 12.00
C ASN A 43 -18.60 -1.84 10.87
N ALA A 44 -19.01 -0.57 10.84
CA ALA A 44 -18.54 0.42 9.88
C ALA A 44 -16.99 0.53 9.85
N ALA A 45 -16.31 0.36 10.99
CA ALA A 45 -14.85 0.39 11.03
C ALA A 45 -14.22 -0.82 10.34
N TYR A 46 -14.85 -1.99 10.40
CA TYR A 46 -14.40 -3.19 9.69
C TYR A 46 -14.56 -3.03 8.17
N THR A 47 -15.72 -2.54 7.72
CA THR A 47 -16.00 -2.29 6.29
C THR A 47 -15.07 -1.23 5.71
N MET A 48 -14.88 -0.11 6.40
CA MET A 48 -13.92 0.92 5.97
C MET A 48 -12.48 0.38 5.91
N ALA A 49 -12.07 -0.44 6.88
CA ALA A 49 -10.74 -1.03 6.86
C ALA A 49 -10.55 -2.04 5.71
N ILE A 50 -11.63 -2.63 5.18
CA ILE A 50 -11.57 -3.41 3.94
C ILE A 50 -11.30 -2.48 2.75
N GLU A 51 -12.13 -1.46 2.56
CA GLU A 51 -12.02 -0.53 1.44
C GLU A 51 -10.66 0.18 1.39
N ASP A 52 -10.17 0.63 2.55
CA ASP A 52 -8.84 1.23 2.70
C ASP A 52 -7.74 0.25 2.27
N SER A 53 -7.86 -1.02 2.68
CA SER A 53 -6.87 -2.04 2.36
C SER A 53 -6.84 -2.39 0.87
N GLU A 54 -7.99 -2.39 0.20
CA GLU A 54 -8.10 -2.63 -1.23
C GLU A 54 -7.50 -1.47 -2.01
N THR A 55 -7.80 -0.24 -1.58
CA THR A 55 -7.24 0.98 -2.17
C THR A 55 -5.71 0.98 -2.07
N ILE A 56 -5.15 0.70 -0.89
CA ILE A 56 -3.69 0.66 -0.70
C ILE A 56 -3.06 -0.45 -1.53
N ARG A 57 -3.70 -1.62 -1.67
CA ARG A 57 -3.20 -2.72 -2.52
C ARG A 57 -3.12 -2.33 -4.00
N VAL A 58 -4.11 -1.58 -4.51
CA VAL A 58 -4.08 -1.06 -5.89
C VAL A 58 -2.89 -0.12 -6.06
N GLN A 59 -2.70 0.83 -5.13
CA GLN A 59 -1.58 1.77 -5.17
C GLN A 59 -0.22 1.06 -5.11
N ILE A 60 -0.07 0.03 -4.26
CA ILE A 60 1.13 -0.80 -4.18
C ILE A 60 1.44 -1.44 -5.55
N ASN A 61 0.43 -1.99 -6.21
CA ASN A 61 0.60 -2.63 -7.52
C ASN A 61 1.02 -1.64 -8.60
N GLU A 62 0.47 -0.42 -8.59
CA GLU A 62 0.87 0.65 -9.51
C GLU A 62 2.32 1.07 -9.28
N VAL A 63 2.72 1.29 -8.01
CA VAL A 63 4.10 1.64 -7.67
C VAL A 63 5.07 0.54 -8.08
N LYS A 64 4.72 -0.74 -7.85
CA LYS A 64 5.54 -1.88 -8.29
C LYS A 64 5.73 -1.92 -9.81
N LYS A 65 4.70 -1.57 -10.58
CA LYS A 65 4.82 -1.45 -12.05
C LYS A 65 5.77 -0.31 -12.45
N ILE A 66 5.65 0.87 -11.81
CA ILE A 66 6.54 2.00 -12.07
C ILE A 66 8.00 1.63 -11.79
N ILE A 67 8.27 0.96 -10.67
CA ILE A 67 9.62 0.49 -10.32
C ILE A 67 10.13 -0.49 -11.39
N ALA A 68 9.32 -1.49 -11.78
CA ALA A 68 9.71 -2.47 -12.79
C ALA A 68 10.00 -1.83 -14.16
N ASP A 69 9.21 -0.84 -14.56
CA ASP A 69 9.43 -0.10 -15.82
C ASP A 69 10.69 0.76 -15.75
N LEU A 70 10.96 1.38 -14.59
CA LEU A 70 12.21 2.09 -14.32
C LEU A 70 13.42 1.16 -14.28
N GLU A 71 13.29 -0.11 -13.88
CA GLU A 71 14.37 -1.11 -13.90
C GLU A 71 14.65 -1.67 -15.29
N LYS A 72 13.66 -1.69 -16.19
CA LYS A 72 13.80 -2.17 -17.57
C LYS A 72 14.25 -1.09 -18.57
N SER A 73 13.97 0.19 -18.28
CA SER A 73 14.37 1.35 -19.10
C SER A 73 15.87 1.62 -19.08
#